data_AF-A0AAW9DV87-F1
#
_entry.id   AF-A0AAW9DV87-F1
#
_cell.length_a   1.000
_cell.length_b   1.000
_cell.length_c   1.000
_cell.angle_alpha   90.00
_cell.angle_beta   90.00
_cell.angle_gamma   90.00
#
_symmetry.space_group_name_H-M   'P 1'
#
loop_
_entity.id
_entity.type
_entity.pdbx_description
1 polymer ?
#
loop_
_entity_poly.entity_id
_entity_poly.type
_entity_poly.pdbx_seq_one_letter_code
_entity_poly.pdbx_strand_id
1 'polypeptide(L)'
;MSEAFGQRFSFCCAIDGCRKRTTPASLRFLGRKVYLATVVTLISAMCHGLTATRLRQLSATLGIDRRTVARWRVWWLSIFTSEESAFRPIAAAAFMPPVDTATLPASVLARFRGGIEQQLVSLLRFLGPLTGGASAMRAF
;
A
#
# COMPACT_ATOMS: atom_id res chain seq x y z
N MET A 1 2.61 -12.96 15.41
CA MET A 1 2.58 -11.54 14.97
C MET A 1 2.43 -10.71 16.24
N SER A 2 3.45 -9.93 16.64
CA SER A 2 3.51 -9.26 17.96
C SER A 2 2.30 -8.34 18.21
N GLU A 3 1.85 -8.27 19.47
CA GLU A 3 0.71 -7.50 19.99
C GLU A 3 0.73 -6.02 19.56
N ALA A 4 1.93 -5.44 19.37
CA ALA A 4 2.11 -4.09 18.86
C ALA A 4 1.51 -3.87 17.46
N PHE A 5 1.34 -4.92 16.63
CA PHE A 5 0.77 -4.81 15.27
C PHE A 5 -0.76 -4.74 15.23
N GLY A 6 -1.43 -4.97 16.36
CA GLY A 6 -2.90 -4.92 16.45
C GLY A 6 -3.48 -3.54 16.75
N GLN A 7 -2.65 -2.57 17.16
CA GLN A 7 -3.12 -1.25 17.59
C GLN A 7 -2.83 -0.16 16.56
N ARG A 8 -3.79 0.73 16.37
CA ARG A 8 -3.68 1.88 15.47
C ARG A 8 -4.16 3.14 16.18
N PHE A 9 -3.29 4.15 16.26
CA PHE A 9 -3.62 5.45 16.82
C PHE A 9 -4.31 6.32 15.77
N SER A 10 -5.46 6.89 16.13
CA SER A 10 -6.16 7.92 15.35
C SER A 10 -6.43 9.12 16.24
N PHE A 11 -6.07 10.31 15.80
CA PHE A 11 -6.19 11.53 16.58
C PHE A 11 -7.54 12.22 16.34
N CYS A 12 -8.11 12.78 17.41
CA CYS A 12 -9.32 13.60 17.34
C CYS A 12 -8.96 15.07 17.14
N CYS A 13 -9.87 15.84 16.52
CA CYS A 13 -9.85 17.31 16.44
C CYS A 13 -9.94 18.01 17.82
N ALA A 14 -10.31 17.28 18.89
CA ALA A 14 -10.57 17.80 20.24
C ALA A 14 -11.62 18.94 20.32
N ILE A 15 -12.41 19.15 19.26
CA ILE A 15 -13.54 20.09 19.21
C ILE A 15 -14.78 19.38 19.78
N ASP A 16 -15.49 20.02 20.71
CA ASP A 16 -16.72 19.48 21.26
C ASP A 16 -17.77 19.23 20.16
N GLY A 17 -18.34 18.03 20.15
CA GLY A 17 -19.26 17.57 19.11
C GLY A 17 -18.60 17.09 17.80
N CYS A 18 -17.30 17.29 17.60
CA CYS A 18 -16.57 16.79 16.42
C CYS A 18 -16.14 15.32 16.62
N ARG A 19 -16.74 14.39 15.86
CA ARG A 19 -16.32 12.96 15.84
C ARG A 19 -15.34 12.60 14.73
N LYS A 20 -14.78 13.60 14.03
CA LYS A 20 -13.80 13.36 12.95
C LYS A 20 -12.47 12.89 13.55
N ARG A 21 -11.89 11.86 12.95
CA ARG A 21 -10.59 11.31 13.34
C ARG A 21 -9.63 11.38 12.15
N THR A 22 -8.43 11.89 12.40
CA THR A 22 -7.33 11.89 11.42
C THR A 22 -6.37 10.78 11.79
N THR A 23 -6.00 9.97 10.80
CA THR A 23 -5.03 8.90 11.03
C THR A 23 -3.75 9.21 10.26
N PRO A 24 -2.63 9.46 10.96
CA PRO A 24 -1.39 9.81 10.31
C PRO A 24 -0.94 8.69 9.37
N ALA A 25 -0.20 9.07 8.33
CA ALA A 25 0.50 8.11 7.49
C ALA A 25 1.41 7.24 8.37
N SER A 26 1.40 5.94 8.14
CA SER A 26 2.28 5.00 8.84
C SER A 26 2.77 3.96 7.84
N LEU A 27 4.02 3.53 7.98
CA LEU A 27 4.54 2.39 7.20
C LEU A 27 3.90 1.06 7.66
N ARG A 28 3.18 1.09 8.79
CA ARG A 28 2.51 -0.07 9.37
C ARG A 28 1.21 -0.36 8.65
N PHE A 29 0.38 0.63 8.30
CA PHE A 29 -0.95 0.39 7.71
C PHE A 29 -1.10 1.05 6.34
N LEU A 30 -1.57 0.29 5.35
CA LEU A 30 -1.86 0.81 4.01
C LEU A 30 -3.24 1.51 4.02
N GLY A 31 -3.23 2.80 4.32
CA GLY A 31 -4.45 3.60 4.47
C GLY A 31 -5.39 3.05 5.52
N ARG A 32 -6.71 3.08 5.30
CA ARG A 32 -7.72 2.63 6.29
C ARG A 32 -7.71 1.11 6.55
N LYS A 33 -6.89 0.32 5.85
CA LYS A 33 -6.88 -1.14 5.97
C LYS A 33 -6.03 -1.60 7.17
N VAL A 34 -6.46 -2.69 7.81
CA VAL A 34 -5.88 -3.28 9.04
C VAL A 34 -4.58 -4.07 8.75
N TYR A 35 -4.21 -4.23 7.48
CA TYR A 35 -3.06 -5.05 7.10
C TYR A 35 -1.76 -4.27 7.09
N LEU A 36 -0.68 -4.98 7.44
CA LEU A 36 0.67 -4.46 7.34
C LEU A 36 0.96 -4.00 5.92
N ALA A 37 1.30 -2.72 5.72
CA ALA A 37 1.55 -2.19 4.37
C ALA A 37 2.65 -2.99 3.68
N THR A 38 3.69 -3.38 4.42
CA THR A 38 4.75 -4.31 4.01
C THR A 38 4.21 -5.62 3.44
N VAL A 39 3.27 -6.27 4.16
CA VAL A 39 2.69 -7.57 3.78
C VAL A 39 1.82 -7.43 2.53
N VAL A 40 0.95 -6.41 2.50
CA VAL A 40 0.08 -6.13 1.34
C VAL A 40 0.92 -5.86 0.09
N THR A 41 1.96 -5.04 0.22
CA THR A 41 2.85 -4.65 -0.88
C THR A 41 3.65 -5.84 -1.39
N LEU A 42 4.33 -6.59 -0.52
CA LEU A 42 5.15 -7.74 -0.93
C LEU A 42 4.30 -8.82 -1.58
N ILE A 43 3.18 -9.21 -0.96
CA ILE A 43 2.32 -10.26 -1.51
C ILE A 43 1.75 -9.82 -2.85
N SER A 44 1.31 -8.56 -2.97
CA SER A 44 0.80 -8.04 -4.25
C SER A 44 1.88 -8.00 -5.33
N ALA A 45 3.13 -7.63 -4.98
CA ALA A 45 4.26 -7.65 -5.91
C ALA A 45 4.58 -9.09 -6.36
N MET A 46 4.66 -10.03 -5.42
CA MET A 46 4.89 -11.45 -5.72
C MET A 46 3.78 -12.05 -6.58
N CYS A 47 2.54 -11.57 -6.45
CA CYS A 47 1.40 -12.08 -7.20
C CYS A 47 1.31 -11.62 -8.66
N HIS A 48 2.16 -10.69 -9.09
CA HIS A 48 2.20 -10.31 -10.51
C HIS A 48 2.80 -11.43 -11.36
N GLY A 49 1.99 -11.96 -12.29
CA GLY A 49 2.38 -13.08 -13.14
C GLY A 49 2.30 -14.46 -12.47
N LEU A 50 1.74 -14.58 -11.24
CA LEU A 50 1.53 -15.91 -10.65
C LEU A 50 0.35 -16.64 -11.28
N THR A 51 0.57 -17.91 -11.58
CA THR A 51 -0.51 -18.84 -11.90
C THR A 51 -1.42 -19.06 -10.68
N ALA A 52 -2.67 -19.46 -10.91
CA ALA A 52 -3.64 -19.74 -9.85
C ALA A 52 -3.11 -20.78 -8.83
N THR A 53 -2.27 -21.71 -9.27
CA THR A 53 -1.64 -22.74 -8.42
C THR A 53 -0.62 -22.14 -7.47
N ARG A 54 0.27 -21.26 -7.95
CA ARG A 54 1.26 -20.59 -7.09
C ARG A 54 0.60 -19.64 -6.10
N LEU A 55 -0.47 -18.98 -6.50
CA LEU A 55 -1.27 -18.14 -5.60
C LEU A 55 -1.93 -18.98 -4.49
N ARG A 56 -2.43 -20.19 -4.80
CA ARG A 56 -2.98 -21.11 -3.79
C ARG A 56 -1.92 -21.52 -2.77
N GLN A 57 -0.73 -21.91 -3.24
CA GLN A 57 0.39 -22.29 -2.37
C GLN A 57 0.82 -21.13 -1.46
N LEU A 58 1.02 -19.93 -2.03
CA LEU A 58 1.38 -18.73 -1.27
C LEU A 58 0.34 -18.40 -0.19
N SER A 59 -0.95 -18.49 -0.55
CA SER A 59 -2.07 -18.24 0.37
C SER A 59 -2.07 -19.25 1.53
N ALA A 60 -1.83 -20.53 1.24
CA ALA A 60 -1.75 -21.59 2.24
C ALA A 60 -0.54 -21.42 3.17
N THR A 61 0.65 -21.13 2.61
CA THR A 61 1.88 -20.91 3.39
C THR A 61 1.76 -19.72 4.34
N LEU A 62 1.10 -18.65 3.91
CA LEU A 62 0.98 -17.42 4.70
C LEU A 62 -0.27 -17.36 5.57
N GLY A 63 -1.17 -18.34 5.47
CA GLY A 63 -2.47 -18.34 6.16
C GLY A 63 -3.40 -17.20 5.74
N ILE A 64 -3.20 -16.63 4.54
CA ILE A 64 -3.99 -15.49 4.04
C ILE A 64 -4.98 -16.00 3.00
N ASP A 65 -6.25 -15.67 3.19
CA ASP A 65 -7.30 -16.06 2.26
C ASP A 65 -7.08 -15.50 0.84
N ARG A 66 -7.32 -16.33 -0.18
CA ARG A 66 -7.12 -15.97 -1.60
C ARG A 66 -7.95 -14.77 -2.03
N ARG A 67 -9.17 -14.62 -1.49
CA ARG A 67 -10.04 -13.47 -1.79
C ARG A 67 -9.45 -12.20 -1.18
N THR A 68 -8.75 -12.29 -0.05
CA THR A 68 -7.99 -11.16 0.51
C THR A 68 -6.87 -10.72 -0.42
N VAL A 69 -6.09 -11.65 -0.94
CA VAL A 69 -5.03 -11.33 -1.92
C VAL A 69 -5.60 -10.75 -3.21
N ALA A 70 -6.69 -11.33 -3.74
CA ALA A 70 -7.37 -10.79 -4.92
C ALA A 70 -7.89 -9.36 -4.70
N ARG A 71 -8.47 -9.07 -3.52
CA ARG A 71 -8.91 -7.72 -3.16
C ARG A 71 -7.77 -6.72 -3.09
N TRP A 72 -6.57 -7.13 -2.63
CA TRP A 72 -5.40 -6.26 -2.65
C TRP A 72 -4.94 -5.96 -4.07
N ARG A 73 -4.91 -6.98 -4.94
CA ARG A 73 -4.58 -6.81 -6.35
C ARG A 73 -5.53 -5.85 -7.06
N VAL A 74 -6.85 -6.02 -6.88
CA VAL A 74 -7.86 -5.10 -7.44
C VAL A 74 -7.67 -3.68 -6.90
N TRP A 75 -7.38 -3.54 -5.61
CA TRP A 75 -7.13 -2.22 -5.03
C TRP A 75 -5.92 -1.53 -5.68
N TRP A 76 -4.81 -2.25 -5.88
CA TRP A 76 -3.61 -1.70 -6.54
C TRP A 76 -3.85 -1.30 -8.00
N LEU A 77 -4.58 -2.12 -8.76
CA LEU A 77 -4.71 -1.96 -10.20
C LEU A 77 -5.89 -1.10 -10.65
N SER A 78 -6.87 -0.88 -9.77
CA SER A 78 -8.08 -0.13 -10.09
C SER A 78 -8.27 1.10 -9.22
N ILE A 79 -8.19 0.94 -7.89
CA ILE A 79 -8.51 2.05 -6.97
C ILE A 79 -7.30 2.97 -6.81
N PHE A 80 -6.10 2.40 -6.67
CA PHE A 80 -4.89 3.19 -6.44
C PHE A 80 -4.42 3.93 -7.71
N THR A 81 -4.80 3.44 -8.88
CA THR A 81 -4.47 3.98 -10.21
C THR A 81 -5.60 4.78 -10.85
N SER A 82 -6.72 4.98 -10.15
CA SER A 82 -7.86 5.74 -10.65
C SER A 82 -7.48 7.20 -10.94
N GLU A 83 -8.28 7.89 -11.75
CA GLU A 83 -8.05 9.30 -12.09
C GLU A 83 -8.09 10.23 -10.86
N GLU A 84 -8.88 9.88 -9.84
CA GLU A 84 -8.97 10.62 -8.58
C GLU A 84 -7.76 10.40 -7.65
N SER A 85 -6.90 9.42 -7.96
CA SER A 85 -5.73 9.10 -7.15
C SER A 85 -4.58 10.06 -7.42
N ALA A 86 -4.01 10.63 -6.36
CA ALA A 86 -2.80 11.44 -6.43
C ALA A 86 -1.56 10.64 -6.91
N PHE A 87 -1.65 9.31 -6.98
CA PHE A 87 -0.54 8.47 -7.43
C PHE A 87 -0.05 8.83 -8.83
N ARG A 88 -0.95 9.01 -9.81
CA ARG A 88 -0.56 9.25 -11.22
C ARG A 88 0.36 10.46 -11.40
N PRO A 89 -0.04 11.69 -10.98
CA PRO A 89 0.82 12.86 -11.14
C PRO A 89 2.13 12.74 -10.34
N ILE A 90 2.07 12.17 -9.13
CA ILE A 90 3.27 11.99 -8.28
C ILE A 90 4.23 10.97 -8.89
N ALA A 91 3.74 9.86 -9.41
CA ALA A 91 4.55 8.83 -10.04
C ALA A 91 5.19 9.33 -11.35
N ALA A 92 4.45 10.11 -12.15
CA ALA A 92 4.98 10.72 -13.37
C ALA A 92 6.13 11.70 -13.08
N ALA A 93 6.06 12.44 -11.97
CA ALA A 93 7.12 13.34 -11.54
C ALA A 93 8.32 12.59 -10.90
N ALA A 94 8.06 11.49 -10.19
CA ALA A 94 9.09 10.76 -9.44
C ALA A 94 9.88 9.74 -10.29
N PHE A 95 9.30 9.25 -11.39
CA PHE A 95 9.87 8.12 -12.14
C PHE A 95 9.96 8.39 -13.64
N MET A 96 11.18 8.34 -14.16
CA MET A 96 11.47 8.33 -15.59
C MET A 96 12.29 7.08 -15.95
N PRO A 97 11.85 6.24 -16.91
CA PRO A 97 10.59 6.30 -17.68
C PRO A 97 9.34 6.05 -16.81
N PRO A 98 8.11 6.37 -17.28
CA PRO A 98 6.88 6.10 -16.52
C PRO A 98 6.77 4.65 -16.03
N VAL A 99 6.17 4.45 -14.86
CA VAL A 99 5.96 3.11 -14.28
C VAL A 99 4.77 2.41 -14.94
N ASP A 100 4.89 1.11 -15.17
CA ASP A 100 3.76 0.31 -15.66
C ASP A 100 2.73 0.12 -14.54
N THR A 101 1.56 0.72 -14.72
CA THR A 101 0.47 0.66 -13.74
C THR A 101 -0.21 -0.70 -13.68
N ALA A 102 -0.11 -1.53 -14.72
CA ALA A 102 -0.74 -2.85 -14.78
C ALA A 102 -0.03 -3.89 -13.87
N THR A 103 1.20 -3.60 -13.46
CA THR A 103 2.04 -4.49 -12.66
C THR A 103 2.35 -3.96 -11.25
N LEU A 104 1.54 -3.02 -10.75
CA LEU A 104 1.71 -2.45 -9.40
C LEU A 104 1.37 -3.42 -8.27
N PRO A 105 2.19 -3.52 -7.20
CA PRO A 105 3.27 -2.60 -6.86
C PRO A 105 4.66 -3.02 -7.38
N ALA A 106 4.79 -4.14 -8.10
CA ALA A 106 6.09 -4.68 -8.52
C ALA A 106 6.87 -3.71 -9.42
N SER A 107 6.19 -3.04 -10.35
CA SER A 107 6.82 -2.07 -11.27
C SER A 107 7.45 -0.87 -10.56
N VAL A 108 6.86 -0.39 -9.46
CA VAL A 108 7.42 0.72 -8.66
C VAL A 108 8.50 0.19 -7.72
N LEU A 109 8.30 -0.99 -7.11
CA LEU A 109 9.30 -1.62 -6.26
C LEU A 109 10.65 -1.78 -6.99
N ALA A 110 10.59 -2.22 -8.25
CA ALA A 110 11.76 -2.40 -9.12
C ALA A 110 12.50 -1.09 -9.45
N ARG A 111 11.93 0.09 -9.15
CA ARG A 111 12.60 1.39 -9.35
C ARG A 111 13.57 1.75 -8.24
N PHE A 112 13.45 1.12 -7.07
CA PHE A 112 14.34 1.39 -5.95
C PHE A 112 15.60 0.52 -6.04
N ARG A 113 16.75 1.07 -5.63
CA ARG A 113 18.03 0.35 -5.61
C ARG A 113 18.23 -0.37 -4.27
N GLY A 114 19.16 -1.33 -4.25
CA GLY A 114 19.53 -2.09 -3.07
C GLY A 114 18.81 -3.43 -2.97
N GLY A 115 18.96 -4.09 -1.82
CA GLY A 115 18.28 -5.34 -1.52
C GLY A 115 16.76 -5.15 -1.31
N ILE A 116 16.05 -6.28 -1.23
CA ILE A 116 14.58 -6.29 -1.13
C ILE A 116 14.06 -5.48 0.06
N GLU A 117 14.76 -5.49 1.19
CA GLU A 117 14.38 -4.71 2.38
C GLU A 117 14.49 -3.20 2.12
N GLN A 118 15.60 -2.74 1.53
CA GLN A 118 15.80 -1.33 1.20
C GLN A 118 14.79 -0.84 0.16
N GLN A 119 14.51 -1.68 -0.86
CA GLN A 119 13.51 -1.38 -1.88
C GLN A 119 12.12 -1.24 -1.26
N LEU A 120 11.76 -2.18 -0.39
CA LEU A 120 10.47 -2.19 0.28
C LEU A 120 10.30 -0.99 1.21
N VAL A 121 11.30 -0.66 2.02
CA VAL A 121 11.26 0.52 2.89
C VAL A 121 11.10 1.80 2.07
N SER A 122 11.84 1.92 0.95
CA SER A 122 11.76 3.08 0.06
C SER A 122 10.38 3.20 -0.59
N LEU A 123 9.82 2.09 -1.06
CA LEU A 123 8.46 2.04 -1.59
C LEU A 123 7.43 2.42 -0.54
N LEU A 124 7.51 1.89 0.69
CA LEU A 124 6.56 2.21 1.74
C LEU A 124 6.63 3.69 2.15
N ARG A 125 7.83 4.30 2.14
CA ARG A 125 7.99 5.75 2.35
C ARG A 125 7.33 6.56 1.24
N PHE A 126 7.51 6.16 -0.02
CA PHE A 126 6.84 6.78 -1.16
C PHE A 126 5.31 6.67 -1.08
N LEU A 127 4.79 5.51 -0.63
CA LEU A 127 3.35 5.27 -0.49
C LEU A 127 2.74 5.95 0.75
N GLY A 128 3.53 6.28 1.76
CA GLY A 128 3.06 6.83 3.03
C GLY A 128 2.14 8.04 2.86
N PRO A 129 2.59 9.11 2.18
CA PRO A 129 1.76 10.29 1.91
C PRO A 129 0.52 9.96 1.09
N LEU A 130 0.64 9.09 0.08
CA LEU A 130 -0.43 8.70 -0.84
C LEU A 130 -1.54 7.89 -0.17
N THR A 131 -1.22 7.21 0.94
CA THR A 131 -2.13 6.29 1.62
C THR A 131 -2.57 6.78 3.00
N GLY A 132 -2.00 7.88 3.53
CA GLY A 132 -2.43 8.52 4.78
C GLY A 132 -3.87 9.03 4.72
N GLY A 133 -4.68 8.75 5.75
CA GLY A 133 -6.11 9.04 5.74
C GLY A 133 -6.44 10.49 6.11
N ALA A 134 -6.92 11.26 5.12
CA ALA A 134 -7.84 12.42 5.15
C ALA A 134 -7.49 13.43 4.03
N SER A 135 -6.23 13.51 3.64
CA SER A 135 -5.73 14.32 2.52
C SER A 135 -4.27 13.94 2.32
N ALA A 136 -3.97 13.13 1.31
CA ALA A 136 -2.62 13.13 0.72
C ALA A 136 -2.30 14.47 0.00
N MET A 137 -3.27 15.39 0.00
CA MET A 137 -3.25 16.65 -0.73
C MET A 137 -3.31 17.82 0.26
N ARG A 138 -2.16 18.15 0.86
CA ARG A 138 -1.85 19.46 1.48
C ARG A 138 -0.39 19.55 1.97
N ALA A 139 0.53 18.88 1.30
CA ALA A 139 1.96 19.02 1.55
C ALA A 139 2.73 19.11 0.23
N PHE A 140 2.27 20.00 -0.63
CA PHE A 140 3.08 20.86 -1.49
C PHE A 140 2.34 22.18 -1.61
#